data_AF-A0A225DQD7-F1
#
_entry.id   AF-A0A225DQD7-F1
#
_cell.length_a   1.000
_cell.length_b   1.000
_cell.length_c   1.000
_cell.angle_alpha   90.00
_cell.angle_beta   90.00
_cell.angle_gamma   90.00
#
_symmetry.space_group_name_H-M   'P 1'
#
loop_
_entity.id
_entity.type
_entity.pdbx_description
1 polymer ?
#
loop_
_entity_poly.entity_id
_entity_poly.type
_entity_poly.pdbx_seq_one_letter_code
_entity_poly.pdbx_strand_id
1 'polypeptide(L)'
;MGKALRKKNQDGLLIALACGATVEGAARQCGVHERTVYRRLEEPDFKRELQRVRADMLARAAGMLTAAGLESVRTLLELLKPTGPAAIRLGAARAILEIGLRVREVVDLETRIADLEQKFGLEDK
;
A
#
# COMPACT_ATOMS: atom_id res chain seq x y z
N MET A 1 3.75 -32.97 -18.65
CA MET A 1 3.69 -32.45 -17.26
C MET A 1 4.40 -31.10 -17.03
N GLY A 2 5.06 -30.46 -18.02
CA GLY A 2 6.00 -29.33 -17.78
C GLY A 2 5.46 -27.88 -17.79
N LYS A 3 4.21 -27.60 -18.21
CA LYS A 3 3.69 -26.20 -18.30
C LYS A 3 3.12 -25.67 -16.98
N ALA A 4 2.44 -26.50 -16.19
CA ALA A 4 1.77 -26.08 -14.96
C ALA A 4 2.76 -25.76 -13.82
N LEU A 5 3.84 -26.55 -13.69
CA LEU A 5 4.90 -26.33 -12.70
C LEU A 5 5.70 -25.05 -12.98
N ARG A 6 5.90 -24.70 -14.26
CA ARG A 6 6.60 -23.46 -14.67
C ARG A 6 5.80 -22.20 -14.31
N LYS A 7 4.47 -22.26 -14.37
CA LYS A 7 3.57 -21.17 -13.96
C LYS A 7 3.50 -21.04 -12.43
N LYS A 8 3.39 -22.15 -11.70
CA LYS A 8 3.35 -22.15 -10.22
C LYS A 8 4.64 -21.58 -9.59
N ASN A 9 5.81 -21.92 -10.14
CA ASN A 9 7.08 -21.35 -9.68
C ASN A 9 7.21 -19.86 -10.02
N GLN A 10 6.60 -19.40 -11.13
CA GLN A 10 6.54 -17.99 -11.48
C GLN A 10 5.67 -17.19 -10.51
N ASP A 11 4.46 -17.68 -10.21
CA ASP A 11 3.53 -16.99 -9.31
C ASP A 11 4.10 -16.92 -7.88
N GLY A 12 4.71 -18.01 -7.41
CA GLY A 12 5.40 -18.03 -6.11
C GLY A 12 6.55 -17.03 -6.04
N LEU A 13 7.35 -16.93 -7.11
CA LEU A 13 8.48 -16.00 -7.17
C LEU A 13 8.01 -14.54 -7.19
N LEU A 14 6.93 -14.25 -7.92
CA LEU A 14 6.31 -12.92 -7.94
C LEU A 14 5.83 -12.52 -6.54
N ILE A 15 5.10 -13.40 -5.85
CA ILE A 15 4.59 -13.13 -4.51
C ILE A 15 5.73 -12.91 -3.52
N ALA A 16 6.74 -13.79 -3.51
CA ALA A 16 7.88 -13.67 -2.60
C ALA A 16 8.61 -12.33 -2.77
N LEU A 17 8.91 -11.94 -4.02
CA LEU A 17 9.59 -10.69 -4.34
C LEU A 17 8.70 -9.45 -4.13
N ALA A 18 7.38 -9.57 -4.31
CA ALA A 18 6.43 -8.50 -4.03
C ALA A 18 6.31 -8.23 -2.53
N CYS A 19 6.38 -9.28 -1.70
CA CYS A 19 6.41 -9.20 -0.24
C CYS A 19 7.79 -8.80 0.35
N GLY A 20 8.78 -8.47 -0.50
CA GLY A 20 10.06 -7.94 -0.06
C GLY A 20 11.15 -8.98 0.23
N ALA A 21 10.98 -10.24 -0.18
CA ALA A 21 12.06 -11.23 -0.09
C ALA A 21 13.28 -10.78 -0.91
N THR A 22 14.48 -11.09 -0.41
CA THR A 22 15.71 -10.97 -1.20
C THR A 22 15.73 -12.00 -2.34
N VAL A 23 16.67 -11.86 -3.28
CA VAL A 23 16.82 -12.83 -4.39
C VAL A 23 17.09 -14.23 -3.86
N GLU A 24 17.96 -14.35 -2.85
CA GLU A 24 18.30 -15.62 -2.19
C GLU A 24 17.10 -16.19 -1.43
N GLY A 25 16.35 -15.33 -0.73
CA GLY A 25 15.15 -15.71 -0.01
C GLY A 25 14.05 -16.25 -0.93
N ALA A 26 13.78 -15.54 -2.03
CA ALA A 26 12.80 -15.93 -3.03
C ALA A 26 13.22 -17.22 -3.76
N ALA A 27 14.51 -17.36 -4.08
CA ALA A 27 15.09 -18.57 -4.66
C ALA A 27 14.87 -19.80 -3.76
N ARG A 28 15.21 -19.68 -2.47
CA ARG A 28 15.03 -20.73 -1.47
C ARG A 28 13.56 -21.09 -1.29
N GLN A 29 12.67 -20.10 -1.16
CA GLN A 29 11.24 -20.31 -0.96
C GLN A 29 10.58 -21.00 -2.16
N CYS A 30 11.04 -20.71 -3.39
CA CYS A 30 10.48 -21.27 -4.61
C CYS A 30 11.22 -22.51 -5.13
N GLY A 31 12.27 -22.96 -4.44
CA GLY A 31 13.06 -24.13 -4.85
C GLY A 31 13.77 -23.95 -6.20
N VAL A 32 14.25 -22.74 -6.50
CA VAL A 32 14.97 -22.40 -7.74
C VAL A 32 16.36 -21.87 -7.44
N HIS A 33 17.28 -21.94 -8.40
CA HIS A 33 18.59 -21.29 -8.27
C HIS A 33 18.47 -19.77 -8.36
N GLU A 34 19.27 -19.04 -7.59
CA GLU A 34 19.35 -17.57 -7.61
C GLU A 34 19.57 -17.01 -9.02
N ARG A 35 20.42 -17.66 -9.82
CA ARG A 35 20.65 -17.29 -11.23
C ARG A 35 19.36 -17.28 -12.06
N THR A 36 18.39 -18.16 -11.73
CA THR A 36 17.08 -18.15 -12.36
C THR A 36 16.30 -16.90 -11.96
N VAL A 37 16.35 -16.51 -10.69
CA VAL A 37 15.66 -15.32 -10.19
C VAL A 37 16.27 -14.05 -10.79
N TYR A 38 17.60 -13.92 -10.85
CA TYR A 38 18.27 -12.80 -11.52
C TYR A 38 17.87 -12.69 -13.00
N ARG A 39 17.92 -13.80 -13.75
CA ARG A 39 17.48 -13.82 -15.15
C ARG A 39 16.02 -13.38 -15.30
N ARG A 40 15.14 -13.83 -14.41
CA ARG A 40 13.72 -13.45 -14.41
C ARG A 40 13.53 -11.98 -14.10
N LEU A 41 14.30 -11.44 -13.16
CA LEU A 41 14.29 -10.01 -12.85
C LEU A 41 14.78 -9.14 -14.02
N GLU A 42 15.50 -9.67 -15.00
CA GLU A 42 15.87 -8.95 -16.23
C GLU A 42 14.77 -9.00 -17.30
N GLU A 43 13.91 -10.01 -17.30
CA GLU A 43 12.83 -10.19 -18.27
C GLU A 43 11.76 -9.09 -18.12
N PRO A 44 11.48 -8.29 -19.18
CA PRO A 44 10.52 -7.17 -19.09
C PRO A 44 9.12 -7.59 -18.65
N ASP A 45 8.62 -8.73 -19.13
CA ASP A 45 7.30 -9.24 -18.78
C ASP A 45 7.19 -9.56 -17.29
N PHE A 46 8.25 -10.14 -16.71
CA PHE A 46 8.29 -10.48 -15.29
C PHE A 46 8.40 -9.21 -14.43
N LYS A 47 9.19 -8.21 -14.84
CA LYS A 47 9.23 -6.91 -14.16
C LYS A 47 7.85 -6.26 -14.14
N ARG A 48 7.14 -6.20 -15.28
CA ARG A 48 5.79 -5.63 -15.35
C ARG A 48 4.82 -6.35 -14.42
N GLU A 49 4.83 -7.67 -14.45
CA GLU A 49 3.95 -8.46 -13.58
C GLU A 49 4.30 -8.30 -12.09
N LEU A 50 5.59 -8.21 -11.74
CA LEU A 50 6.01 -7.93 -10.37
C LEU A 50 5.52 -6.57 -9.89
N GLN A 51 5.61 -5.54 -10.73
CA GLN A 51 5.07 -4.22 -10.39
C GLN A 51 3.56 -4.24 -10.26
N ARG A 52 2.85 -4.97 -11.12
CA ARG A 52 1.39 -5.16 -11.03
C ARG A 52 1.00 -5.81 -9.69
N VAL A 53 1.66 -6.89 -9.31
CA VAL A 53 1.40 -7.57 -8.03
C VAL A 53 1.68 -6.64 -6.84
N ARG A 54 2.76 -5.86 -6.89
CA ARG A 54 3.05 -4.85 -5.85
C ARG A 54 1.98 -3.77 -5.77
N ALA A 55 1.53 -3.26 -6.92
CA ALA A 55 0.47 -2.27 -6.97
C ALA A 55 -0.85 -2.81 -6.40
N ASP A 56 -1.24 -4.03 -6.78
CA ASP A 56 -2.43 -4.71 -6.26
C ASP A 56 -2.36 -4.88 -4.73
N MET A 57 -1.20 -5.26 -4.20
CA MET A 57 -0.97 -5.40 -2.75
C MET A 57 -1.06 -4.06 -2.03
N LEU A 58 -0.44 -3.02 -2.59
CA LEU A 58 -0.47 -1.67 -2.03
C LEU A 58 -1.90 -1.13 -2.01
N ALA A 59 -2.66 -1.30 -3.09
CA ALA A 59 -4.06 -0.88 -3.18
C ALA A 59 -4.93 -1.57 -2.10
N ARG A 60 -4.73 -2.88 -1.88
CA ARG A 60 -5.41 -3.61 -0.80
C ARG A 60 -5.00 -3.10 0.58
N ALA A 61 -3.71 -2.87 0.80
CA ALA A 61 -3.21 -2.33 2.06
C ALA A 61 -3.77 -0.93 2.34
N ALA A 62 -3.83 -0.07 1.32
CA ALA A 62 -4.44 1.25 1.41
C ALA A 62 -5.91 1.15 1.83
N GLY A 63 -6.71 0.29 1.20
CA GLY A 63 -8.11 0.07 1.59
C GLY A 63 -8.26 -0.39 3.05
N MET A 64 -7.40 -1.31 3.51
CA MET A 64 -7.40 -1.74 4.91
C MET A 64 -7.00 -0.61 5.87
N LEU A 65 -6.01 0.21 5.50
CA LEU A 65 -5.58 1.38 6.28
C LEU A 65 -6.70 2.41 6.37
N THR A 66 -7.42 2.68 5.28
CA THR A 66 -8.59 3.57 5.28
C THR A 66 -9.66 3.07 6.26
N ALA A 67 -9.97 1.77 6.25
CA ALA A 67 -10.93 1.19 7.19
C ALA A 67 -10.43 1.29 8.65
N ALA A 68 -9.16 0.94 8.92
CA ALA A 68 -8.56 1.04 10.24
C ALA A 68 -8.46 2.50 10.75
N GLY A 69 -8.34 3.47 9.84
CA GLY A 69 -8.36 4.89 10.16
C GLY A 69 -9.65 5.31 10.85
N LEU A 70 -10.80 4.79 10.43
CA LEU A 70 -12.10 5.08 11.06
C LEU A 70 -12.16 4.59 12.52
N GLU A 71 -11.71 3.36 12.77
CA GLU A 71 -11.64 2.82 14.14
C GLU A 71 -10.62 3.57 15.01
N SER A 72 -9.52 4.02 14.40
CA SER A 72 -8.51 4.85 15.07
C SER A 72 -9.08 6.21 15.50
N VAL A 73 -9.87 6.86 14.63
CA VAL A 73 -10.57 8.11 14.99
C VAL A 73 -11.56 7.89 16.13
N ARG A 74 -12.34 6.79 16.12
CA ARG A 74 -13.23 6.45 17.23
C ARG A 74 -12.46 6.29 18.54
N THR A 75 -11.33 5.60 18.49
CA THR A 75 -10.45 5.45 19.67
C THR A 75 -9.99 6.81 20.20
N LEU A 76 -9.57 7.74 19.33
CA LEU A 76 -9.19 9.09 19.75
C LEU A 76 -10.36 9.87 20.36
N LEU A 77 -11.58 9.75 19.81
CA LEU A 77 -12.79 10.37 20.35
C LEU A 77 -13.16 9.81 21.74
N GLU A 78 -13.02 8.51 21.95
CA GLU A 78 -13.20 7.89 23.25
C GLU A 78 -12.19 8.42 24.27
N LEU A 79 -10.93 8.59 23.87
CA LEU A 79 -9.87 9.16 24.71
C LEU A 79 -10.08 10.65 25.07
N LEU A 80 -10.99 11.37 24.39
CA LEU A 80 -11.35 12.75 24.77
C LEU A 80 -12.29 12.82 25.98
N LYS A 81 -12.99 11.72 26.30
CA LYS A 81 -13.96 11.67 27.40
C LYS A 81 -13.27 12.00 28.74
N PRO A 82 -13.98 12.63 29.70
CA PRO A 82 -13.40 13.06 30.98
C PRO A 82 -13.16 11.91 31.97
N THR A 83 -12.99 10.68 31.47
CA THR A 83 -12.77 9.47 32.28
C THR A 83 -11.29 9.16 32.48
N GLY A 84 -10.41 9.66 31.60
CA GLY A 84 -8.96 9.42 31.65
C GLY A 84 -8.13 10.63 32.10
N PRO A 85 -6.81 10.44 32.30
CA PRO A 85 -5.89 11.51 32.67
C PRO A 85 -5.90 12.67 31.67
N ALA A 86 -5.80 13.91 32.17
CA ALA A 86 -5.84 15.13 31.36
C ALA A 86 -4.78 15.14 30.24
N ALA A 87 -3.59 14.59 30.49
CA ALA A 87 -2.53 14.49 29.50
C ALA A 87 -2.90 13.61 28.30
N ILE A 88 -3.58 12.48 28.52
CA ILE A 88 -4.02 11.58 27.45
C ILE A 88 -5.09 12.26 26.59
N ARG A 89 -6.03 12.96 27.23
CA ARG A 89 -7.06 13.76 26.55
C ARG A 89 -6.45 14.86 25.69
N LEU A 90 -5.46 15.58 26.23
CA LEU A 90 -4.73 16.62 25.49
C LEU A 90 -3.99 16.03 24.28
N GLY A 91 -3.36 14.87 24.45
CA GLY A 91 -2.69 14.14 23.36
C GLY A 91 -3.66 13.74 22.25
N ALA A 92 -4.81 13.17 22.61
CA ALA A 92 -5.86 12.80 21.66
C ALA A 92 -6.41 14.03 20.92
N ALA A 93 -6.69 15.13 21.64
CA ALA A 93 -7.16 16.37 21.04
C ALA A 93 -6.15 16.94 20.02
N ARG A 94 -4.86 16.96 20.39
CA ARG A 94 -3.80 17.40 19.48
C ARG A 94 -3.71 16.52 18.24
N ALA A 95 -3.74 15.20 18.40
CA ALA A 95 -3.68 14.26 17.28
C ALA A 95 -4.85 14.45 16.31
N ILE A 96 -6.08 14.60 16.83
CA ILE A 96 -7.27 14.86 16.01
C ILE A 96 -7.12 16.16 15.22
N LEU A 97 -6.70 17.25 15.86
CA LEU A 97 -6.55 18.55 15.19
C LEU A 97 -5.45 18.50 14.12
N GLU A 98 -4.30 17.90 14.42
CA GLU A 98 -3.18 17.80 13.50
C GLU A 98 -3.54 16.95 12.27
N ILE A 99 -4.13 15.77 12.47
CA ILE A 99 -4.56 14.89 11.37
C ILE A 99 -5.68 15.55 10.58
N GLY A 100 -6.68 16.13 11.26
CA GLY A 100 -7.83 16.77 10.61
C GLY A 100 -7.45 17.95 9.73
N LEU A 101 -6.49 18.78 10.15
CA LEU A 101 -5.97 19.89 9.34
C LEU A 101 -5.26 19.39 8.08
N ARG A 102 -4.41 18.35 8.21
CA ARG A 102 -3.72 17.74 7.05
C ARG A 102 -4.70 17.10 6.07
N VAL A 103 -5.71 16.38 6.57
CA VAL A 103 -6.74 15.77 5.70
C VAL A 103 -7.51 16.84 4.94
N ARG A 104 -7.89 17.95 5.60
CA ARG A 104 -8.52 19.08 4.92
C ARG A 104 -7.64 19.64 3.81
N GLU A 105 -6.36 19.87 4.09
CA GLU A 105 -5.42 20.38 3.09
C GLU A 105 -5.32 19.45 1.87
N VAL A 106 -5.25 18.13 2.08
CA VAL A 106 -5.23 17.15 0.99
C VAL A 106 -6.51 17.22 0.15
N VAL A 107 -7.69 17.24 0.79
CA VAL A 107 -8.98 17.31 0.07
C VAL A 107 -9.13 18.62 -0.72
N ASP A 108 -8.70 19.75 -0.14
CA ASP A 108 -8.73 21.04 -0.82
C ASP A 108 -7.78 21.06 -2.02
N LEU A 109 -6.60 20.43 -1.90
CA LEU A 109 -5.65 20.29 -3.01
C LEU A 109 -6.17 19.35 -4.10
N GLU A 110 -6.73 18.19 -3.75
CA GLU A 110 -7.36 17.26 -4.69
C GLU A 110 -8.49 17.93 -5.47
N THR A 111 -9.36 18.69 -4.78
CA THR A 111 -10.44 19.45 -5.41
C THR A 111 -9.90 20.47 -6.40
N ARG A 112 -8.88 21.24 -6.00
CA ARG A 112 -8.26 22.24 -6.89
C ARG A 112 -7.56 21.61 -8.09
N ILE A 113 -6.97 20.43 -7.92
CA ILE A 113 -6.34 19.69 -9.02
C ILE A 113 -7.41 19.23 -10.00
N ALA A 114 -8.51 18.63 -9.53
CA ALA A 114 -9.62 18.18 -10.37
C ALA A 114 -10.23 19.35 -11.17
N ASP A 115 -10.44 20.51 -10.53
CA ASP A 115 -10.94 21.72 -11.21
C ASP A 115 -9.99 22.19 -12.33
N LEU A 116 -8.68 22.10 -12.11
CA LEU A 116 -7.67 22.43 -13.11
C LEU A 116 -7.65 21.40 -14.24
N GLU A 117 -7.68 20.11 -13.92
CA GLU A 117 -7.73 19.03 -14.91
C GLU A 117 -8.93 19.16 -15.83
N GLN A 118 -10.12 19.43 -15.26
CA GLN A 118 -11.34 19.70 -16.02
C GLN A 118 -11.19 20.93 -16.92
N LYS A 119 -10.65 22.04 -16.38
CA LYS A 119 -10.47 23.29 -17.14
C LYS A 119 -9.53 23.14 -18.33
N PHE A 120 -8.52 22.27 -18.22
CA PHE A 120 -7.52 22.04 -19.26
C PHE A 120 -7.75 20.77 -20.08
N GLY A 121 -8.83 20.01 -19.82
CA GLY A 121 -9.15 18.78 -20.54
C GLY A 121 -8.14 17.66 -20.32
N LEU A 122 -7.56 17.58 -19.12
CA LEU A 122 -6.54 16.60 -18.71
C LEU A 122 -7.13 15.39 -17.98
N GLU A 123 -8.45 15.22 -17.95
CA GLU A 123 -9.12 14.10 -17.29
C GLU A 123 -8.65 12.76 -17.90
N ASP A 124 -8.11 11.86 -17.05
CA ASP A 124 -7.80 10.49 -17.45
C ASP A 124 -9.11 9.78 -17.86
N LYS A 125 -9.25 9.47 -19.16
CA LYS A 125 -10.39 8.73 -19.72
C LYS A 125 -10.43 7.26 -19.30
#